data_AF-A0A7J9H2V8-F1
#
_entry.id   AF-A0A7J9H2V8-F1
#
_cell.length_a   1.000
_cell.length_b   1.000
_cell.length_c   1.000
_cell.angle_alpha   90.00
_cell.angle_beta   90.00
_cell.angle_gamma   90.00
#
_symmetry.space_group_name_H-M   'P 1'
#
loop_
_entity.id
_entity.type
_entity.pdbx_description
1 polymer ?
#
loop_
_entity_poly.entity_id
_entity_poly.type
_entity_poly.pdbx_seq_one_letter_code
_entity_poly.pdbx_strand_id
1 'polypeptide(L)'
;ECNVLLNIFPPFLLGAFQRLEKLIVTDCTSLEEVFQLQVQGLDIDETYVLNSQLREMNLVRLPKLKHVWTKHRKGNISFENLQVVCIQECWSLKTMFPFSIAKGLQQLEGLTINRCGVEEIVSKNDEGSNNHEI
;
A
#
# COMPACT_ATOMS: atom_id res chain seq x y z
N GLU A 1 6.49 -2.10 20.99
CA GLU A 1 5.61 -0.94 20.71
C GLU A 1 6.02 -0.29 19.40
N CYS A 2 5.08 0.09 18.54
CA CYS A 2 5.37 0.68 17.22
C CYS A 2 5.23 2.21 17.23
N ASN A 3 5.35 2.85 18.40
CA ASN A 3 5.00 4.25 18.63
C ASN A 3 5.81 5.26 17.79
N VAL A 4 6.87 4.82 17.11
CA VAL A 4 7.70 5.64 16.21
C VAL A 4 7.67 5.17 14.75
N LEU A 5 6.92 4.10 14.44
CA LEU A 5 6.90 3.48 13.12
C LEU A 5 5.85 4.18 12.24
N LEU A 6 6.30 5.06 11.34
CA LEU A 6 5.42 5.75 10.40
C LEU A 6 5.05 4.87 9.20
N ASN A 7 5.93 3.96 8.79
CA ASN A 7 5.72 2.98 7.75
C ASN A 7 6.33 1.61 8.08
N ILE A 8 5.76 0.53 7.53
CA ILE A 8 6.27 -0.84 7.75
C ILE A 8 7.31 -1.20 6.70
N PHE A 9 7.01 -0.89 5.43
CA PHE A 9 7.87 -1.19 4.30
C PHE A 9 8.35 0.11 3.65
N PRO A 10 9.44 0.70 4.16
CA PRO A 10 10.18 1.70 3.42
C PRO A 10 10.83 1.07 2.17
N PRO A 11 11.18 1.88 1.16
CA PRO A 11 11.63 1.40 -0.16
C PRO A 11 12.76 0.37 -0.12
N PHE A 12 13.75 0.56 0.75
CA PHE A 12 14.92 -0.33 0.88
C PHE A 12 14.60 -1.68 1.53
N LEU A 13 13.49 -1.81 2.26
CA LEU A 13 13.08 -3.06 2.90
C LEU A 13 12.21 -3.95 2.02
N LEU A 14 11.64 -3.41 0.94
CA LEU A 14 10.72 -4.15 0.07
C LEU A 14 11.37 -5.41 -0.55
N GLY A 15 12.67 -5.35 -0.87
CA GLY A 15 13.43 -6.51 -1.34
C GLY A 15 13.66 -7.57 -0.26
N ALA A 16 13.78 -7.17 1.01
CA ALA A 16 14.06 -8.08 2.12
C ALA A 16 12.85 -8.96 2.49
N PHE A 17 11.63 -8.51 2.20
CA PHE A 17 10.39 -9.18 2.62
C PHE A 17 9.65 -9.87 1.48
N GLN A 18 10.35 -10.28 0.42
CA GLN A 18 9.73 -10.95 -0.72
C GLN A 18 9.01 -12.25 -0.35
N ARG A 19 9.46 -12.97 0.69
CA ARG A 19 8.84 -14.24 1.12
C ARG A 19 7.66 -14.06 2.08
N LEU A 20 7.31 -12.82 2.43
CA LEU A 20 6.24 -12.58 3.40
C LEU A 20 4.89 -12.87 2.75
N GLU A 21 4.19 -13.90 3.24
CA GLU A 21 2.86 -14.29 2.73
C GLU A 21 1.70 -13.68 3.52
N LYS A 22 1.92 -13.37 4.81
CA LYS A 22 0.89 -12.85 5.69
C LYS A 22 1.40 -11.68 6.50
N LEU A 23 0.71 -10.55 6.42
CA LEU A 23 0.98 -9.34 7.20
C LEU A 23 -0.19 -9.08 8.14
N ILE A 24 0.10 -9.01 9.45
CA ILE A 24 -0.88 -8.63 10.46
C ILE A 24 -0.31 -7.45 11.24
N VAL A 25 -1.08 -6.37 11.31
CA VAL A 25 -0.72 -5.17 12.04
C VAL A 25 -1.91 -4.79 12.91
N THR A 26 -1.67 -4.68 14.21
CA THR A 26 -2.75 -4.45 15.18
C THR A 26 -2.30 -3.46 16.23
N ASP A 27 -3.19 -2.54 16.61
CA ASP A 27 -2.99 -1.57 17.69
C ASP A 27 -1.77 -0.64 17.50
N CYS A 28 -1.44 -0.32 16.23
CA CYS A 28 -0.35 0.59 15.93
C CYS A 28 -0.82 2.04 15.77
N THR A 29 -0.58 2.85 16.80
CA THR A 29 -1.14 4.20 16.94
C THR A 29 -0.41 5.27 16.13
N SER A 30 0.83 5.01 15.71
CA SER A 30 1.67 5.96 14.96
C SER A 30 1.76 5.68 13.47
N LEU A 31 1.29 4.52 13.01
CA LEU A 31 1.42 4.12 11.62
C LEU A 31 0.56 5.00 10.71
N GLU A 32 1.16 5.61 9.71
CA GLU A 32 0.45 6.44 8.72
C GLU A 32 0.34 5.74 7.37
N GLU A 33 1.30 4.89 7.04
CA GLU A 33 1.42 4.20 5.75
C GLU A 33 1.88 2.75 5.95
N VAL A 34 1.44 1.79 5.14
CA VAL A 34 1.99 0.41 5.24
C VAL A 34 3.18 0.26 4.30
N PHE A 35 2.97 0.56 3.02
CA PHE A 35 3.97 0.46 1.97
C PHE A 35 4.33 1.83 1.42
N GLN A 36 5.56 2.26 1.70
CA GLN A 36 6.14 3.46 1.11
C GLN A 36 6.89 3.05 -0.16
N LEU A 37 6.27 3.30 -1.31
CA LEU A 37 6.76 2.85 -2.62
C LEU A 37 7.55 3.92 -3.40
N GLN A 38 7.71 5.13 -2.85
CA GLN A 38 8.43 6.23 -3.51
C GLN A 38 9.68 6.65 -2.71
N VAL A 39 10.80 6.90 -3.41
CA VAL A 39 11.93 7.73 -2.96
C VAL A 39 12.10 8.87 -3.95
N GLN A 40 12.20 10.11 -3.48
CA GLN A 40 12.58 11.23 -4.35
C GLN A 40 14.06 11.09 -4.74
N GLY A 41 14.39 11.18 -6.04
CA GLY A 41 15.77 11.26 -6.52
C GLY A 41 16.46 9.93 -6.89
N LEU A 42 15.72 8.81 -6.91
CA LEU A 42 16.20 7.55 -7.49
C LEU A 42 15.38 7.26 -8.76
N ASP A 43 15.80 7.85 -9.88
CA ASP A 43 15.46 7.31 -11.20
C ASP A 43 16.24 6.01 -11.37
N ILE A 44 15.68 4.91 -10.86
CA ILE A 44 16.17 3.58 -11.21
C ILE A 44 15.63 3.31 -12.61
N ASP A 45 16.50 3.52 -13.58
CA ASP A 45 16.30 3.14 -14.97
C ASP A 45 15.97 1.63 -15.05
N GLU A 46 14.77 1.36 -15.56
CA GLU A 46 14.14 0.12 -16.04
C GLU A 46 14.68 -1.27 -15.60
N THR A 47 13.76 -2.16 -15.16
CA THR A 47 13.47 -3.50 -15.77
C THR A 47 12.95 -4.58 -14.81
N TYR A 48 13.14 -4.47 -13.48
CA TYR A 48 12.74 -5.54 -12.56
C TYR A 48 11.45 -5.22 -11.80
N VAL A 49 10.44 -6.07 -11.99
CA VAL A 49 9.25 -6.11 -11.14
C VAL A 49 9.52 -7.10 -10.00
N LEU A 50 9.53 -6.61 -8.77
CA LEU A 50 9.56 -7.47 -7.59
C LEU A 50 8.16 -8.01 -7.33
N ASN A 51 8.01 -9.33 -7.32
CA ASN A 51 6.73 -9.96 -7.01
C ASN A 51 6.64 -10.22 -5.52
N SER A 52 5.73 -9.50 -4.85
CA SER A 52 5.38 -9.82 -3.48
C SER A 52 4.74 -11.21 -3.42
N GLN A 53 5.15 -12.01 -2.43
CA GLN A 53 4.45 -13.26 -2.11
C GLN A 53 3.30 -13.04 -1.13
N LEU A 54 2.95 -11.78 -0.81
CA LEU A 54 1.89 -11.46 0.13
C LEU A 54 0.54 -11.93 -0.39
N ARG A 55 -0.13 -12.77 0.40
CA ARG A 55 -1.45 -13.35 0.14
C ARG A 55 -2.52 -12.78 1.05
N GLU A 56 -2.20 -12.50 2.31
CA GLU A 56 -3.16 -12.02 3.30
C GLU A 56 -2.63 -10.79 4.03
N MET A 57 -3.49 -9.77 4.15
CA MET A 57 -3.21 -8.55 4.89
C MET A 57 -4.34 -8.21 5.86
N ASN A 58 -4.02 -8.13 7.15
CA ASN A 58 -4.94 -7.75 8.21
C ASN A 58 -4.44 -6.50 8.93
N LEU A 59 -5.21 -5.41 8.84
CA LEU A 59 -4.89 -4.12 9.42
C LEU A 59 -5.99 -3.74 10.41
N VAL A 60 -5.68 -3.72 11.71
CA VAL A 60 -6.68 -3.58 12.78
C VAL A 60 -6.31 -2.47 13.76
N ARG A 61 -7.25 -1.56 14.03
CA ARG A 61 -7.08 -0.46 15.01
C ARG A 61 -5.81 0.35 14.77
N LEU A 62 -5.73 0.95 13.59
CA LEU A 62 -4.62 1.81 13.17
C LEU A 62 -5.13 3.25 13.03
N PRO A 63 -5.26 4.00 14.14
CA PRO A 63 -6.00 5.25 14.18
C PRO A 63 -5.39 6.37 13.32
N LYS A 64 -4.10 6.30 12.97
CA LYS A 64 -3.42 7.27 12.10
C LYS A 64 -3.17 6.78 10.68
N LEU A 65 -3.55 5.54 10.34
CA LEU A 65 -3.30 5.01 9.00
C LEU A 65 -4.09 5.84 7.99
N LYS A 66 -3.40 6.49 7.05
CA LYS A 66 -3.99 7.33 6.00
C LYS A 66 -4.05 6.60 4.66
N HIS A 67 -3.00 5.85 4.34
CA HIS A 67 -2.85 5.18 3.05
C HIS A 67 -2.26 3.78 3.26
N VAL A 68 -2.80 2.75 2.61
CA VAL A 68 -2.14 1.43 2.68
C VAL A 68 -0.87 1.43 1.82
N TRP A 69 -0.97 1.93 0.59
CA TRP A 69 0.18 2.18 -0.28
C TRP A 69 0.29 3.68 -0.57
N THR A 70 1.52 4.22 -0.58
CA THR A 70 1.78 5.59 -1.04
C THR A 70 1.57 5.73 -2.54
N LYS A 71 1.47 6.99 -3.02
CA LYS A 71 1.47 7.30 -4.46
C LYS A 71 2.64 6.61 -5.15
N HIS A 72 2.36 6.08 -6.33
CA HIS A 72 3.27 5.23 -7.08
C HIS A 72 3.55 5.90 -8.42
N ARG A 73 4.83 6.03 -8.80
CA ARG A 73 5.24 6.45 -10.14
C ARG A 73 6.01 5.29 -10.74
N LYS A 74 5.32 4.51 -11.58
CA LYS A 74 5.81 3.33 -12.32
C LYS A 74 6.31 2.14 -11.47
N GLY A 75 5.94 0.96 -11.96
CA GLY A 75 5.88 -0.33 -11.26
C GLY A 75 7.16 -1.08 -11.07
N ASN A 76 7.66 -1.05 -9.84
CA ASN A 76 8.73 -1.94 -9.39
C ASN A 76 8.24 -3.07 -8.47
N ILE A 77 6.96 -3.07 -8.04
CA ILE A 77 6.41 -4.14 -7.17
C ILE A 77 5.00 -4.54 -7.61
N SER A 78 4.81 -5.84 -7.79
CA SER A 78 3.51 -6.48 -8.02
C SER A 78 2.97 -7.12 -6.73
N PHE A 79 1.67 -6.99 -6.52
CA PHE A 79 0.91 -7.64 -5.44
C PHE A 79 -0.11 -8.65 -6.00
N GLU A 80 0.22 -9.28 -7.14
CA GLU A 80 -0.67 -10.22 -7.84
C GLU A 80 -1.17 -11.38 -6.97
N ASN A 81 -0.34 -11.85 -6.03
CA ASN A 81 -0.68 -12.96 -5.13
C ASN A 81 -1.60 -12.58 -3.98
N LEU A 82 -1.97 -11.30 -3.83
CA LEU A 82 -2.79 -10.83 -2.72
C LEU A 82 -4.23 -11.33 -2.91
N GLN A 83 -4.67 -12.17 -1.98
CA GLN A 83 -5.96 -12.85 -2.02
C GLN A 83 -6.96 -12.24 -1.05
N VAL A 84 -6.52 -11.86 0.15
CA VAL A 84 -7.39 -11.38 1.21
C VAL A 84 -6.84 -10.10 1.83
N VAL A 85 -7.69 -9.08 1.89
CA VAL A 85 -7.44 -7.82 2.61
C VAL A 85 -8.56 -7.57 3.60
N CYS A 86 -8.22 -7.49 4.88
CA CYS A 86 -9.13 -7.13 5.95
C CYS A 86 -8.63 -5.87 6.66
N ILE A 87 -9.45 -4.83 6.68
CA ILE A 87 -9.17 -3.58 7.40
C ILE A 87 -10.31 -3.29 8.35
N GLN A 88 -9.97 -3.14 9.63
CA GLN A 88 -10.93 -2.96 10.71
C GLN A 88 -10.52 -1.81 11.63
N GLU A 89 -11.47 -0.93 11.95
CA GLU A 89 -11.27 0.12 12.97
C GLU A 89 -10.15 1.13 12.61
N CYS A 90 -9.93 1.39 11.31
CA CYS A 90 -8.94 2.34 10.79
C CYS A 90 -9.63 3.62 10.32
N TRP A 91 -9.99 4.49 11.28
CA TRP A 91 -10.86 5.65 11.03
C TRP A 91 -10.22 6.79 10.23
N SER A 92 -8.89 6.87 10.18
CA SER A 92 -8.18 7.89 9.38
C SER A 92 -7.84 7.45 7.96
N LEU A 93 -8.18 6.20 7.61
CA LEU A 93 -7.81 5.62 6.32
C LEU A 93 -8.56 6.35 5.21
N LYS A 94 -7.84 6.95 4.27
CA LYS A 94 -8.41 7.69 3.14
C LYS A 94 -8.43 6.85 1.88
N THR A 95 -7.29 6.26 1.54
CA THR A 95 -7.15 5.49 0.30
C THR A 95 -6.54 4.13 0.54
N MET A 96 -7.01 3.12 -0.18
CA MET A 96 -6.42 1.79 -0.13
C MET A 96 -5.38 1.63 -1.24
N PHE A 97 -5.83 1.43 -2.49
CA PHE A 97 -4.96 1.08 -3.60
C PHE A 97 -4.72 2.27 -4.56
N PRO A 98 -3.49 2.55 -4.98
CA PRO A 98 -3.23 3.26 -6.23
C PRO A 98 -3.78 2.45 -7.41
N PHE A 99 -4.28 3.12 -8.46
CA PHE A 99 -4.75 2.44 -9.68
C PHE A 99 -3.72 1.46 -10.26
N SER A 100 -2.44 1.86 -10.26
CA SER A 100 -1.29 1.06 -10.69
C SER A 100 -1.13 -0.27 -9.94
N ILE A 101 -1.51 -0.33 -8.67
CA ILE A 101 -1.52 -1.57 -7.88
C ILE A 101 -2.83 -2.32 -8.09
N ALA A 102 -3.96 -1.62 -8.04
CA ALA A 102 -5.30 -2.20 -8.17
C ALA A 102 -5.48 -3.00 -9.47
N LYS A 103 -4.95 -2.50 -10.59
CA LYS A 103 -5.01 -3.21 -11.89
C LYS A 103 -4.29 -4.57 -11.90
N GLY A 104 -3.37 -4.81 -10.96
CA GLY A 104 -2.57 -6.03 -10.86
C GLY A 104 -3.09 -7.04 -9.83
N LEU A 105 -4.15 -6.72 -9.08
CA LEU A 105 -4.70 -7.59 -8.02
C LEU A 105 -5.57 -8.73 -8.59
N GLN A 106 -4.98 -9.58 -9.44
CA GLN A 106 -5.72 -10.60 -10.18
C GLN A 106 -6.24 -11.76 -9.32
N GLN A 107 -5.61 -12.02 -8.18
CA GLN A 107 -6.02 -13.09 -7.25
C GLN A 107 -6.81 -12.58 -6.05
N LEU A 108 -7.21 -11.30 -6.01
CA LEU A 108 -7.95 -10.77 -4.87
C LEU A 108 -9.37 -11.35 -4.82
N GLU A 109 -9.62 -12.19 -3.83
CA GLU A 109 -10.89 -12.90 -3.62
C GLU A 109 -11.72 -12.29 -2.48
N GLY A 110 -11.05 -11.68 -1.49
CA GLY A 110 -11.69 -11.13 -0.30
C GLY A 110 -11.22 -9.72 0.03
N LEU A 111 -12.16 -8.77 0.07
CA LEU A 111 -11.93 -7.42 0.57
C LEU A 111 -12.97 -7.09 1.65
N THR A 112 -12.51 -7.00 2.90
CA THR A 112 -13.35 -6.62 4.04
C THR A 112 -12.90 -5.28 4.60
N ILE A 113 -13.82 -4.33 4.66
CA ILE A 113 -13.61 -3.01 5.25
C ILE A 113 -14.71 -2.81 6.30
N ASN A 114 -14.33 -2.67 7.57
CA ASN A 114 -15.28 -2.49 8.65
C ASN A 114 -14.83 -1.35 9.55
N ARG A 115 -15.74 -0.41 9.88
CA ARG A 115 -15.43 0.70 10.81
C ARG A 115 -14.16 1.48 10.40
N CYS A 116 -14.08 1.86 9.12
CA CYS A 116 -12.94 2.61 8.57
C CYS A 116 -13.41 3.89 7.90
N GLY A 117 -12.53 4.90 7.82
CA GLY A 117 -12.83 6.20 7.20
C GLY A 117 -12.64 6.28 5.68
N VAL A 118 -12.57 5.12 4.99
CA VAL A 118 -12.14 5.03 3.58
C VAL A 118 -12.94 5.98 2.69
N GLU A 119 -12.24 6.90 2.04
CA GLU A 119 -12.79 7.83 1.05
C GLU A 119 -12.78 7.18 -0.35
N GLU A 120 -11.67 6.53 -0.72
CA GLU A 120 -11.49 5.87 -2.01
C GLU A 120 -10.84 4.49 -1.85
N ILE A 121 -11.47 3.44 -2.38
CA ILE A 121 -10.83 2.11 -2.43
C ILE A 121 -9.69 2.13 -3.45
N VAL A 122 -9.89 2.76 -4.61
CA VAL A 122 -8.87 2.91 -5.64
C VAL A 122 -8.71 4.40 -5.97
N SER A 123 -7.51 4.94 -5.78
CA SER A 123 -7.19 6.34 -6.04
C SER A 123 -6.72 6.56 -7.48
N LYS A 124 -7.15 7.68 -8.09
CA LYS A 124 -7.06 7.95 -9.54
C LYS A 124 -5.70 8.46 -10.08
N ASN A 125 -4.64 8.56 -9.27
CA ASN A 125 -3.45 9.31 -9.69
C ASN A 125 -2.24 8.44 -10.06
N ASP A 126 -1.93 8.38 -11.36
CA ASP A 126 -0.59 8.09 -11.89
C ASP A 126 0.00 9.25 -12.74
N GLU A 127 -0.75 10.31 -13.06
CA GLU A 127 -0.20 11.45 -13.81
C GLU A 127 -0.19 12.73 -12.97
N GLY A 128 0.98 13.36 -12.88
CA GLY A 128 1.01 14.79 -12.59
C GLY A 128 0.22 15.50 -13.68
N SER A 129 -0.73 16.34 -13.29
CA SER A 129 -1.35 17.29 -14.18
C SER A 129 -0.25 18.17 -14.80
N ASN A 130 0.32 17.75 -15.92
CA ASN A 130 0.92 18.67 -16.86
C ASN A 130 -0.25 19.37 -17.54
N ASN A 131 -0.75 20.42 -16.90
CA ASN A 131 -1.42 21.49 -17.62
C ASN A 131 -0.36 22.15 -18.52
N HIS A 132 -0.06 21.54 -19.66
CA HIS A 132 0.23 22.33 -20.85
C HIS A 132 -1.13 22.49 -21.55
N GLU A 133 -1.82 23.54 -21.16
CA GLU A 133 -2.83 24.14 -22.01
C GLU A 133 -2.14 24.54 -23.33
N ILE A 134 -2.87 24.29 -24.43
CA ILE A 134 -2.49 24.58 -25.82
C ILE A 134 -2.23 26.07 -26.01
#